data_AF-A0A3M4VXM1-F1
#
_entry.id   AF-A0A3M4VXM1-F1
#
_cell.length_a   1.000
_cell.length_b   1.000
_cell.length_c   1.000
_cell.angle_alpha   90.00
_cell.angle_beta   90.00
_cell.angle_gamma   90.00
#
_symmetry.space_group_name_H-M   'P 1'
#
loop_
_entity.id
_entity.type
_entity.pdbx_description
1 polymer ?
#
loop_
_entity_poly.entity_id
_entity_poly.type
_entity_poly.pdbx_seq_one_letter_code
_entity_poly.pdbx_strand_id
1 'polypeptide(L)'
;MSFLKMLKIVHLVTGAAALLLSLIPSLRSEMLQPDALYLAFFGLLNLVLAPVIPYWNRGPRHNLQNLVSALLVLAVIIQILTLLVPLDRIAGLPAVMISLIVAVAAVALHLGVSFYRSSPSPAPQSQDLGNRDTGTVKWFNTSKGFGFISRDSGDDIFVHFRAIRGEGHRVLVEGQRVEFSVMNRDKGLQAEDVIAALPRR
;
A
#
# COMPACT_ATOMS: atom_id res chain seq x y z
N MET A 1 -17.95 -5.67 3.40
CA MET A 1 -16.77 -4.91 3.91
C MET A 1 -15.62 -5.08 2.92
N SER A 2 -14.85 -4.04 2.58
CA SER A 2 -13.73 -4.21 1.63
C SER A 2 -12.63 -5.09 2.24
N PHE A 3 -11.95 -5.91 1.43
CA PHE A 3 -10.92 -6.84 1.89
C PHE A 3 -9.81 -6.15 2.71
N LEU A 4 -9.40 -4.93 2.31
CA LEU A 4 -8.43 -4.13 3.07
C LEU A 4 -8.95 -3.72 4.47
N LYS A 5 -10.24 -3.39 4.60
CA LYS A 5 -10.84 -3.10 5.92
C LYS A 5 -10.83 -4.34 6.79
N MET A 6 -11.09 -5.51 6.23
CA MET A 6 -11.02 -6.78 6.94
C MET A 6 -9.59 -7.06 7.44
N LEU A 7 -8.56 -6.88 6.60
CA LEU A 7 -7.17 -7.12 6.97
C LEU A 7 -6.70 -6.21 8.12
N LYS A 8 -7.09 -4.93 8.11
CA LYS A 8 -6.81 -4.02 9.23
C LYS A 8 -7.42 -4.48 10.54
N ILE A 9 -8.67 -4.96 10.49
CA ILE A 9 -9.35 -5.49 11.67
C ILE A 9 -8.63 -6.74 12.16
N VAL A 10 -8.18 -7.63 11.27
CA VAL A 10 -7.40 -8.81 11.67
C VAL A 10 -6.14 -8.40 12.43
N HIS A 11 -5.30 -7.52 11.89
CA HIS A 11 -4.08 -7.07 12.58
C HIS A 11 -4.38 -6.37 13.91
N LEU A 12 -5.43 -5.55 13.98
CA LEU A 12 -5.84 -4.88 15.21
C LEU A 12 -6.26 -5.90 16.28
N VAL A 13 -7.12 -6.85 15.92
CA VAL A 13 -7.65 -7.87 16.83
C VAL A 13 -6.53 -8.84 17.26
N THR A 14 -5.75 -9.35 16.30
CA THR A 14 -4.63 -10.26 16.56
C THR A 14 -3.57 -9.59 17.44
N GLY A 15 -3.22 -8.33 17.15
CA GLY A 15 -2.24 -7.58 17.93
C GLY A 15 -2.72 -7.29 19.36
N ALA A 16 -3.96 -6.85 19.52
CA ALA A 16 -4.55 -6.62 20.85
C ALA A 16 -4.68 -7.93 21.65
N ALA A 17 -5.12 -9.03 21.03
CA ALA A 17 -5.20 -10.33 21.67
C ALA A 17 -3.83 -10.83 22.13
N ALA A 18 -2.79 -10.69 21.30
CA ALA A 18 -1.42 -11.06 21.66
C ALA A 18 -0.92 -10.28 22.88
N LEU A 19 -1.16 -8.96 22.91
CA LEU A 19 -0.81 -8.14 24.08
C LEU A 19 -1.54 -8.61 25.35
N LEU A 20 -2.85 -8.83 25.28
CA LEU A 20 -3.62 -9.30 26.43
C LEU A 20 -3.14 -10.67 26.92
N LEU A 21 -2.87 -11.61 26.01
CA LEU A 21 -2.38 -12.95 26.35
C LEU A 21 -0.97 -12.89 26.95
N SER A 22 -0.12 -11.98 26.48
CA SER A 22 1.24 -11.80 27.03
C SER A 22 1.25 -11.36 28.51
N LEU A 23 0.15 -10.78 29.01
CA LEU A 23 0.04 -10.37 30.40
C LEU A 23 -0.35 -11.51 31.36
N ILE A 24 -0.82 -12.65 30.84
CA ILE A 24 -1.32 -13.76 31.67
C ILE A 24 -0.27 -14.27 32.67
N PRO A 25 0.99 -14.55 32.28
CA PRO A 25 1.99 -15.02 33.24
C PRO A 25 2.27 -13.98 34.34
N SER A 26 2.31 -12.70 33.97
CA SER A 26 2.51 -11.61 34.93
C SER A 26 1.37 -11.51 35.95
N LEU A 27 0.11 -11.69 35.52
CA LEU A 27 -1.06 -11.71 36.40
C LEU A 27 -1.05 -12.90 37.36
N ARG A 28 -0.40 -14.01 36.98
CA ARG A 28 -0.21 -15.20 37.83
C ARG A 28 0.93 -15.04 38.83
N SER A 29 1.52 -13.84 38.94
CA SER A 29 2.71 -13.57 39.75
C SER A 29 3.93 -14.41 39.31
N GLU A 30 3.93 -14.90 38.08
CA GLU A 30 5.06 -15.60 37.50
C GLU A 30 6.11 -14.58 37.04
N MET A 31 7.38 -14.97 37.10
CA MET A 31 8.47 -14.18 36.50
C MET A 31 8.16 -13.96 35.01
N LEU A 32 8.57 -12.81 34.47
CA LEU A 32 8.39 -12.50 33.05
C LEU A 32 9.00 -13.60 32.17
N GLN A 33 8.14 -14.41 31.56
CA GLN A 33 8.56 -15.49 30.67
C GLN A 33 9.01 -14.91 29.32
N PRO A 34 10.07 -15.46 28.71
CA PRO A 34 10.54 -14.99 27.40
C PRO A 34 9.46 -15.13 26.32
N ASP A 35 8.62 -16.17 26.39
CA ASP A 35 7.56 -16.42 25.41
C ASP A 35 6.47 -15.35 25.42
N ALA A 36 6.15 -14.82 26.60
CA ALA A 36 5.25 -13.70 26.77
C ALA A 36 5.83 -12.41 26.18
N LEU A 37 7.15 -12.19 26.35
CA LEU A 37 7.83 -11.03 25.77
C LEU A 37 7.83 -11.08 24.23
N TYR A 38 8.12 -12.23 23.63
CA TYR A 38 8.04 -12.42 22.18
C TYR A 38 6.61 -12.22 21.66
N LEU A 39 5.61 -12.74 22.39
CA LEU A 39 4.20 -12.54 22.03
C LEU A 39 3.80 -11.07 22.08
N ALA A 40 4.23 -10.34 23.11
CA ALA A 40 4.00 -8.90 23.23
C ALA A 40 4.63 -8.15 22.05
N PHE A 41 5.86 -8.49 21.69
CA PHE A 41 6.57 -7.87 20.57
C PHE A 41 5.87 -8.12 19.22
N PHE A 42 5.45 -9.35 18.95
CA PHE A 42 4.68 -9.67 17.74
C PHE A 42 3.31 -9.01 17.72
N GLY A 43 2.68 -8.86 18.89
CA GLY A 43 1.43 -8.10 19.06
C GLY A 43 1.61 -6.63 18.66
N LEU A 44 2.65 -5.98 19.18
CA LEU A 44 3.01 -4.60 18.80
C LEU A 44 3.29 -4.49 17.30
N LEU A 45 4.01 -5.45 16.71
CA LEU A 45 4.32 -5.45 15.28
C LEU A 45 3.05 -5.49 14.41
N ASN A 46 2.04 -6.28 14.79
CA ASN A 46 0.73 -6.32 14.11
C ASN A 46 0.00 -4.97 14.26
N LEU A 47 0.01 -4.37 15.45
CA LEU A 47 -0.63 -3.06 15.69
C LEU A 47 0.04 -1.91 14.92
N VAL A 48 1.37 -1.92 14.83
CA VAL A 48 2.14 -0.94 14.04
C VAL A 48 1.86 -1.10 12.55
N LEU A 49 1.68 -2.33 12.07
CA LEU A 49 1.41 -2.57 10.66
C LEU A 49 -0.04 -2.25 10.26
N ALA A 50 -1.02 -2.44 11.13
CA ALA A 50 -2.44 -2.19 10.86
C ALA A 50 -2.75 -0.82 10.19
N PRO A 51 -2.21 0.32 10.65
CA PRO A 51 -2.41 1.60 9.97
C PRO A 51 -1.61 1.75 8.67
N VAL A 52 -0.47 1.04 8.55
CA VAL A 52 0.49 1.15 7.43
C VAL A 52 0.06 0.32 6.21
N ILE A 53 -0.81 -0.69 6.36
CA ILE A 53 -1.38 -1.44 5.22
C ILE A 53 -2.00 -0.45 4.23
N PRO A 54 -1.39 -0.26 3.04
CA PRO A 54 -1.72 0.87 2.21
C PRO A 54 -3.12 0.71 1.63
N TYR A 55 -3.91 1.77 1.80
CA TYR A 55 -5.11 1.97 1.02
C TYR A 55 -4.66 2.36 -0.38
N TRP A 56 -4.86 1.45 -1.32
CA TRP A 56 -4.59 1.56 -2.76
C TRP A 56 -3.17 1.20 -3.23
N ASN A 57 -3.12 0.08 -3.96
CA ASN A 57 -2.87 0.11 -5.40
C ASN A 57 -3.23 -1.26 -5.96
N ARG A 58 -4.01 -1.32 -7.05
CA ARG A 58 -4.12 -2.56 -7.84
C ARG A 58 -2.77 -2.79 -8.51
N GLY A 59 -2.05 -3.83 -8.09
CA GLY A 59 -0.74 -4.19 -8.62
C GLY A 59 -0.08 -5.33 -7.83
N PRO A 60 1.04 -5.88 -8.32
CA PRO A 60 1.73 -7.03 -7.68
C PRO A 60 2.16 -6.76 -6.24
N ARG A 61 2.36 -5.49 -5.86
CA ARG A 61 2.64 -5.06 -4.48
C ARG A 61 1.51 -5.40 -3.50
N HIS A 62 0.26 -5.49 -3.96
CA HIS A 62 -0.88 -5.85 -3.12
C HIS A 62 -0.82 -7.31 -2.67
N ASN A 63 -0.53 -8.24 -3.59
CA ASN A 63 -0.42 -9.66 -3.27
C ASN A 63 0.71 -9.92 -2.27
N LEU A 64 1.84 -9.21 -2.43
CA LEU A 64 2.96 -9.31 -1.48
C LEU A 64 2.60 -8.78 -0.09
N GLN A 65 1.85 -7.69 0.01
CA GLN A 65 1.39 -7.16 1.31
C GLN A 65 0.38 -8.07 2.00
N ASN A 66 -0.47 -8.76 1.22
CA ASN A 66 -1.37 -9.78 1.76
C ASN A 66 -0.56 -10.96 2.33
N LEU A 67 0.50 -11.38 1.64
CA LEU A 67 1.40 -12.43 2.11
C LEU A 67 2.16 -12.01 3.38
N VAL A 68 2.72 -10.79 3.41
CA VAL A 68 3.33 -10.20 4.62
C VAL A 68 2.34 -10.25 5.79
N SER A 69 1.10 -9.84 5.55
CA SER A 69 0.06 -9.83 6.57
C SER A 69 -0.26 -11.23 7.09
N ALA A 70 -0.40 -12.21 6.19
CA ALA A 70 -0.64 -13.59 6.57
C ALA A 70 0.51 -14.17 7.40
N LEU A 71 1.77 -13.89 7.02
CA LEU A 71 2.94 -14.35 7.76
C LEU A 71 3.02 -13.75 9.17
N LEU A 72 2.69 -12.47 9.35
CA LEU A 72 2.70 -11.83 10.67
C LEU A 72 1.61 -12.35 11.59
N VAL A 73 0.41 -12.59 11.07
CA VAL A 73 -0.66 -13.23 11.82
C VAL A 73 -0.28 -14.66 12.18
N LEU A 74 0.32 -15.40 11.24
CA LEU A 74 0.83 -16.75 11.48
C LEU A 74 1.92 -16.78 12.57
N ALA A 75 2.85 -15.82 12.58
CA ALA A 75 3.88 -15.72 13.62
C ALA A 75 3.26 -15.54 15.02
N VAL A 76 2.21 -14.70 15.14
CA VAL A 76 1.47 -14.55 16.38
C VAL A 76 0.76 -15.84 16.78
N ILE A 77 0.09 -16.52 15.84
CA ILE A 77 -0.62 -17.78 16.12
C ILE A 77 0.36 -18.85 16.62
N ILE A 78 1.53 -19.00 15.97
CA ILE A 78 2.57 -19.94 16.41
C ILE A 78 3.05 -19.56 17.81
N GLN A 79 3.28 -18.28 18.09
CA GLN A 79 3.75 -17.84 19.41
C GLN A 79 2.69 -18.01 20.52
N ILE A 80 1.40 -17.84 20.21
CA ILE A 80 0.31 -18.17 21.14
C ILE A 80 0.31 -19.67 21.42
N LEU A 81 0.48 -20.49 20.38
CA LEU A 81 0.51 -21.95 20.54
C LEU A 81 1.67 -22.39 21.42
N THR A 82 2.86 -21.80 21.28
CA THR A 82 4.01 -22.11 22.16
C THR A 82 3.80 -21.66 23.60
N LEU A 83 3.04 -20.59 23.82
CA LEU A 83 2.69 -20.12 25.17
C LEU A 83 1.64 -21.01 25.84
N LEU A 84 0.63 -21.47 25.10
CA LEU A 84 -0.47 -22.30 25.62
C LEU A 84 -0.10 -23.78 25.73
N VAL A 85 0.70 -24.26 24.78
CA VAL A 85 1.20 -25.63 24.72
C VAL A 85 2.73 -25.50 24.78
N PRO A 86 3.37 -25.84 25.90
CA PRO A 86 4.82 -25.73 26.08
C PRO A 86 5.54 -26.75 25.17
N LEU A 87 5.57 -26.43 23.88
CA LEU A 87 6.25 -27.16 22.84
C LEU A 87 7.67 -26.61 22.78
N ASP A 88 8.58 -27.24 23.51
CA ASP A 88 9.97 -26.77 23.56
C ASP A 88 10.63 -26.83 22.17
N ARG A 89 10.25 -27.84 21.37
CA ARG A 89 10.84 -28.11 20.05
C ARG A 89 9.81 -28.55 19.01
N ILE A 90 10.00 -28.08 17.78
CA ILE A 90 9.27 -28.49 16.59
C ILE A 90 10.30 -28.86 15.52
N ALA A 91 10.21 -30.08 14.97
CA ALA A 91 11.15 -30.62 13.98
C ALA A 91 12.64 -30.52 14.42
N GLY A 92 12.91 -30.66 15.72
CA GLY A 92 14.26 -30.60 16.30
C GLY A 92 14.77 -29.18 16.58
N LEU A 93 14.08 -28.13 16.11
CA LEU A 93 14.40 -26.73 16.39
C LEU A 93 13.57 -26.20 17.57
N PRO A 94 14.08 -25.23 18.37
CA PRO A 94 13.26 -24.58 19.38
C PRO A 94 12.03 -23.91 18.73
N ALA A 95 10.83 -24.16 19.26
CA ALA A 95 9.59 -23.71 18.61
C ALA A 95 9.53 -22.19 18.39
N VAL A 96 10.11 -21.42 19.32
CA VAL A 96 10.26 -19.96 19.23
C VAL A 96 11.06 -19.52 18.00
N MET A 97 12.02 -20.32 17.53
CA MET A 97 12.78 -19.96 16.34
C MET A 97 11.90 -19.94 15.09
N ILE A 98 10.86 -20.78 15.03
CA ILE A 98 9.96 -20.84 13.88
C ILE A 98 9.15 -19.54 13.79
N SER A 99 8.53 -19.11 14.89
CA SER A 99 7.78 -17.85 14.92
C SER A 99 8.66 -16.65 14.60
N LEU A 100 9.91 -16.64 15.11
CA LEU A 100 10.87 -15.58 14.88
C LEU A 100 11.35 -15.53 13.42
N ILE A 101 11.64 -16.67 12.80
CA ILE A 101 12.00 -16.75 11.37
C ILE A 101 10.85 -16.23 10.51
N VAL A 102 9.61 -16.65 10.80
CA VAL A 102 8.41 -16.19 10.07
C VAL A 102 8.23 -14.68 10.22
N ALA A 103 8.37 -14.14 11.44
CA ALA A 103 8.27 -12.71 11.70
C ALA A 103 9.36 -11.92 10.96
N VAL A 104 10.61 -12.37 11.03
CA VAL A 104 11.75 -11.72 10.35
C VAL A 104 11.56 -11.76 8.83
N ALA A 105 11.13 -12.89 8.27
CA ALA A 105 10.86 -13.00 6.83
C ALA A 105 9.74 -12.04 6.40
N ALA A 106 8.68 -11.92 7.20
CA ALA A 106 7.59 -10.98 6.92
C ALA A 106 8.04 -9.52 6.96
N VAL A 107 8.85 -9.14 7.95
CA VAL A 107 9.43 -7.79 8.06
C VAL A 107 10.39 -7.51 6.92
N ALA A 108 11.30 -8.44 6.60
CA ALA A 108 12.23 -8.30 5.49
C ALA A 108 11.50 -8.13 4.16
N LEU A 109 10.43 -8.90 3.92
CA LEU A 109 9.59 -8.77 2.75
C LEU A 109 8.86 -7.42 2.71
N HIS A 110 8.33 -6.95 3.85
CA HIS A 110 7.68 -5.64 3.96
C HIS A 110 8.65 -4.49 3.63
N LEU A 111 9.86 -4.53 4.19
CA LEU A 111 10.92 -3.57 3.90
C LEU A 111 11.34 -3.66 2.43
N GLY A 112 11.52 -4.87 1.89
CA GLY A 112 11.80 -5.11 0.49
C GLY A 112 10.78 -4.46 -0.43
N VAL A 113 9.48 -4.65 -0.18
CA VAL A 113 8.39 -4.01 -0.95
C VAL A 113 8.39 -2.48 -0.81
N SER A 114 8.70 -1.97 0.38
CA SER A 114 8.70 -0.54 0.68
C SER A 114 9.89 0.19 0.06
N PHE A 115 11.05 -0.47 0.00
CA PHE A 115 12.30 0.08 -0.53
C PHE A 115 12.59 -0.31 -1.97
N TYR A 116 11.84 -1.25 -2.56
CA TYR A 116 11.73 -1.37 -4.01
C TYR A 116 11.00 -0.13 -4.54
N ARG A 117 11.70 1.02 -4.53
CA ARG A 117 11.40 2.15 -5.39
C ARG A 117 11.16 1.53 -6.75
N SER A 118 9.99 1.80 -7.33
CA SER A 118 9.87 1.68 -8.77
C SER A 118 11.10 2.39 -9.32
N SER A 119 11.98 1.67 -10.03
CA SER A 119 13.13 2.30 -10.70
C SER A 119 12.65 3.63 -11.27
N PRO A 120 13.44 4.72 -11.16
CA PRO A 120 13.06 5.98 -11.80
C PRO A 120 12.62 5.60 -13.20
N SER A 121 11.35 5.89 -13.52
CA SER A 121 10.77 5.52 -14.80
C SER A 121 11.79 5.94 -15.84
N PRO A 122 12.34 5.02 -16.67
CA PRO A 122 13.35 5.39 -17.65
C PRO A 122 12.76 6.59 -18.40
N ALA A 123 13.53 7.68 -18.47
CA ALA A 123 13.12 8.91 -19.15
C ALA A 123 12.35 8.52 -20.43
N PRO A 124 11.16 9.08 -20.66
CA PRO A 124 10.14 8.48 -21.51
C PRO A 124 10.77 8.13 -22.85
N GLN A 125 11.12 6.84 -23.00
CA GLN A 125 11.41 6.27 -24.29
C GLN A 125 10.10 6.39 -25.04
N SER A 126 10.19 6.98 -26.22
CA SER A 126 9.16 7.09 -27.25
C SER A 126 8.33 5.80 -27.36
N GLN A 127 7.36 5.65 -26.47
CA GLN A 127 6.36 4.59 -26.48
C GLN A 127 5.04 5.27 -26.83
N ASP A 128 4.75 5.11 -28.12
CA ASP A 128 3.42 5.13 -28.71
C ASP A 128 2.73 6.50 -28.80
N LEU A 129 3.09 7.22 -29.88
CA LEU A 129 2.27 8.28 -30.48
C LEU A 129 0.87 7.77 -30.93
N GLY A 130 0.57 6.47 -30.82
CA GLY A 130 -0.65 5.86 -31.32
C GLY A 130 -1.88 5.91 -30.39
N ASN A 131 -1.75 6.26 -29.11
CA ASN A 131 -2.88 6.18 -28.17
C ASN A 131 -3.00 7.37 -27.19
N ARG A 132 -2.73 8.59 -27.70
CA ARG A 132 -2.98 9.82 -26.95
C ARG A 132 -4.29 10.43 -27.41
N ASP A 133 -5.14 10.73 -26.46
CA ASP A 133 -6.38 11.45 -26.69
C ASP A 133 -6.13 12.95 -26.75
N THR A 134 -6.98 13.65 -27.47
CA THR A 134 -7.01 15.11 -27.52
C THR A 134 -8.31 15.64 -26.93
N GLY A 135 -8.24 16.86 -26.41
CA GLY A 135 -9.39 17.51 -25.82
C GLY A 135 -9.14 18.97 -25.52
N THR A 136 -10.17 19.59 -24.96
CA THR A 136 -10.16 21.00 -24.56
C THR A 136 -10.35 21.10 -23.06
N VAL A 137 -9.50 21.88 -22.40
CA VAL A 137 -9.63 22.14 -20.95
C VAL A 137 -10.96 22.84 -20.70
N LYS A 138 -11.87 22.16 -20.01
CA LYS A 138 -13.21 22.67 -19.69
C LYS A 138 -13.14 23.70 -18.56
N TRP A 139 -12.33 23.43 -17.55
CA TRP A 139 -11.97 24.36 -16.50
C TRP A 139 -10.81 23.78 -15.69
N PHE A 140 -10.03 24.65 -15.06
CA PHE A 140 -8.96 24.25 -14.15
C PHE A 140 -8.86 25.23 -12.99
N ASN A 141 -8.92 24.73 -11.76
CA ASN A 141 -8.76 25.53 -10.57
C ASN A 141 -7.29 25.49 -10.14
N THR A 142 -6.55 26.56 -10.43
CA THR A 142 -5.11 26.66 -10.09
C THR A 142 -4.84 26.54 -8.59
N SER A 143 -5.70 27.09 -7.75
CA SER A 143 -5.54 27.07 -6.29
C SER A 143 -5.75 25.67 -5.70
N LYS A 144 -6.69 24.91 -6.26
CA LYS A 144 -6.97 23.53 -5.83
C LYS A 144 -6.15 22.48 -6.59
N GLY A 145 -5.56 22.84 -7.73
CA GLY A 145 -4.70 21.98 -8.55
C GLY A 145 -5.44 20.89 -9.33
N PHE A 146 -6.72 21.08 -9.67
CA PHE A 146 -7.48 20.12 -10.45
C PHE A 146 -8.49 20.77 -11.38
N GLY A 147 -8.93 20.01 -12.38
CA GLY A 147 -9.88 20.45 -13.40
C GLY A 147 -10.48 19.29 -14.18
N PHE A 148 -11.13 19.64 -15.29
CA PHE A 148 -11.66 18.67 -16.26
C PHE A 148 -11.28 19.07 -17.68
N ILE A 149 -11.09 18.06 -18.52
CA ILE A 149 -10.86 18.19 -19.95
C ILE A 149 -12.04 17.54 -20.66
N SER A 150 -12.66 18.26 -21.58
CA SER A 150 -13.64 17.70 -22.50
C SER A 150 -12.89 16.95 -23.59
N ARG A 151 -13.03 15.63 -23.66
CA ARG A 151 -12.40 14.82 -24.72
C ARG A 151 -13.07 15.10 -26.06
N ASP A 152 -12.31 14.99 -27.15
CA ASP A 152 -12.88 15.06 -28.50
C ASP A 152 -13.83 13.88 -28.78
N SER A 153 -13.73 12.80 -28.01
CA SER A 153 -14.64 11.64 -28.03
C SER A 153 -15.97 11.87 -27.28
N GLY A 154 -16.12 12.98 -26.55
CA GLY A 154 -17.40 13.43 -25.98
C GLY A 154 -17.51 13.38 -24.45
N ASP A 155 -16.70 12.57 -23.76
CA ASP A 155 -16.75 12.48 -22.29
C ASP A 155 -15.81 13.49 -21.61
N ASP A 156 -16.22 14.00 -20.45
CA ASP A 156 -15.34 14.78 -19.58
C ASP A 156 -14.42 13.86 -18.77
N ILE A 157 -13.13 14.22 -18.71
CA ILE A 157 -12.13 13.48 -17.95
C ILE A 157 -11.47 14.36 -16.89
N PHE A 158 -11.27 13.78 -15.70
CA PHE A 158 -10.64 14.47 -14.58
C PHE A 158 -9.14 14.68 -14.83
N VAL A 159 -8.59 15.83 -14.46
CA VAL A 159 -7.15 16.11 -14.51
C VAL A 159 -6.66 16.74 -13.19
N HIS A 160 -5.48 16.30 -12.75
CA HIS A 160 -4.79 16.85 -11.57
C HIS A 160 -3.47 17.50 -11.99
N PHE A 161 -3.01 18.53 -11.26
CA PHE A 161 -1.79 19.28 -11.63
C PHE A 161 -0.54 18.40 -11.79
N ARG A 162 -0.49 17.27 -11.06
CA ARG A 162 0.61 16.29 -11.15
C ARG A 162 0.71 15.60 -12.50
N ALA A 163 -0.41 15.48 -13.22
CA ALA A 163 -0.48 14.85 -14.54
C ALA A 163 0.05 15.77 -15.65
N ILE A 164 0.16 17.09 -15.39
CA ILE A 164 0.66 18.06 -16.37
C ILE A 164 2.18 17.98 -16.44
N ARG A 165 2.73 17.83 -17.65
CA ARG A 165 4.18 17.87 -17.89
C ARG A 165 4.70 19.30 -17.89
N GLY A 166 5.92 19.48 -17.39
CA GLY A 166 6.60 20.77 -17.32
C GLY A 166 7.28 21.00 -15.96
N GLU A 167 8.24 21.93 -15.94
CA GLU A 167 8.89 22.42 -14.74
C GLU A 167 8.24 23.74 -14.30
N GLY A 168 8.09 23.95 -12.98
CA GLY A 168 7.44 25.15 -12.42
C GLY A 168 5.92 25.03 -12.20
N HIS A 169 5.18 26.13 -12.38
CA HIS A 169 3.73 26.19 -12.15
C HIS A 169 2.95 25.44 -13.24
N ARG A 170 2.47 24.24 -12.88
CA ARG A 170 1.70 23.34 -13.74
C ARG A 170 0.22 23.73 -13.74
N VAL A 171 -0.15 24.62 -14.67
CA VAL A 171 -1.50 25.17 -14.79
C VAL A 171 -2.04 24.91 -16.20
N LEU A 172 -3.35 24.65 -16.28
CA LEU A 172 -4.08 24.60 -17.55
C LEU A 172 -4.99 25.82 -17.64
N VAL A 173 -5.12 26.36 -18.84
CA VAL A 173 -6.01 27.48 -19.13
C VAL A 173 -7.32 26.94 -19.71
N GLU A 174 -8.46 27.48 -19.29
CA GLU A 174 -9.75 27.14 -19.89
C GLU A 174 -9.74 27.40 -21.40
N GLY A 175 -10.28 26.47 -22.18
CA GLY A 175 -10.24 26.50 -23.64
C GLY A 175 -8.92 26.03 -24.27
N GLN A 176 -7.87 25.75 -23.47
CA GLN A 176 -6.60 25.26 -23.98
C GLN A 176 -6.75 23.86 -24.60
N ARG A 177 -6.16 23.66 -25.79
CA ARG A 177 -6.06 22.33 -26.41
C ARG A 177 -4.92 21.55 -25.79
N VAL A 178 -5.21 20.32 -25.42
CA VAL A 178 -4.28 19.44 -24.71
C VAL A 178 -4.32 18.04 -25.29
N GLU A 179 -3.23 17.33 -25.09
CA GLU A 179 -3.04 15.94 -25.48
C GLU A 179 -2.59 15.14 -24.26
N PHE A 180 -3.19 13.98 -24.04
CA PHE A 180 -3.03 13.21 -22.80
C PHE A 180 -3.33 11.72 -23.00
N SER A 181 -2.92 10.91 -22.03
CA SER A 181 -3.28 9.50 -21.97
C SER A 181 -4.44 9.28 -21.00
N VAL A 182 -5.38 8.40 -21.36
CA VAL A 182 -6.51 8.04 -20.50
C VAL A 182 -6.12 6.86 -19.61
N MET A 183 -6.31 7.01 -18.30
CA MET A 183 -6.07 5.95 -17.34
C MET A 183 -7.30 5.76 -16.43
N ASN A 184 -7.66 4.51 -16.15
CA ASN A 184 -8.74 4.19 -15.22
C ASN A 184 -8.18 4.11 -13.77
N ARG A 185 -8.67 4.97 -12.87
CA ARG A 185 -8.39 4.90 -11.42
C ARG A 185 -9.67 4.64 -10.63
N ASP A 186 -9.55 4.44 -9.33
CA ASP A 186 -10.69 4.12 -8.45
C ASP A 186 -11.76 5.24 -8.36
N LYS A 187 -11.47 6.47 -8.82
CA LYS A 187 -12.42 7.58 -8.93
C LYS A 187 -12.99 7.76 -10.36
N GLY A 188 -12.71 6.83 -11.27
CA GLY A 188 -13.09 6.89 -12.68
C GLY A 188 -11.91 7.23 -13.60
N LEU A 189 -12.26 7.58 -14.85
CA LEU A 189 -11.31 7.96 -15.88
C LEU A 189 -10.59 9.26 -15.51
N GLN A 190 -9.28 9.29 -15.69
CA GLN A 190 -8.44 10.46 -15.46
C GLN A 190 -7.37 10.62 -16.54
N ALA A 191 -7.05 11.87 -16.85
CA ALA A 191 -5.99 12.22 -17.77
C ALA A 191 -4.63 12.14 -17.05
N GLU A 192 -3.68 11.48 -17.70
CA GLU A 192 -2.28 11.40 -17.31
C GLU A 192 -1.43 11.98 -18.44
N ASP A 193 -0.21 12.38 -18.09
CA ASP A 193 0.79 12.78 -19.08
C ASP A 193 0.39 13.97 -19.97
N VAL A 194 -0.32 14.95 -19.39
CA VAL A 194 -0.96 16.05 -20.12
C VAL A 194 0.09 17.04 -20.64
N ILE A 195 0.02 17.33 -21.93
CA ILE A 195 0.82 18.36 -22.61
C ILE A 195 -0.09 19.32 -23.39
N ALA A 196 0.40 20.52 -23.69
CA ALA A 196 -0.27 21.38 -24.65
C ALA A 196 -0.22 20.73 -26.04
N ALA A 197 -1.37 20.66 -26.72
CA ALA A 197 -1.43 20.12 -28.07
C ALA A 197 -0.76 21.10 -29.05
N LEU A 198 0.02 20.57 -30.00
CA LEU A 198 0.62 21.37 -31.05
C LEU A 198 -0.50 22.00 -31.93
N PRO A 199 -0.34 23.26 -32.38
CA PRO A 199 -1.27 23.86 -33.33
C PRO A 199 -1.24 23.05 -34.63
N ARG A 200 -2.38 22.48 -35.04
CA ARG A 200 -2.52 21.87 -36.37
C ARG A 200 -2.39 22.99 -37.41
N ARG A 201 -1.34 22.96 -38.22
CA ARG A 201 -1.20 23.78 -39.43
C ARG A 201 -2.11 23.26 -40.53
#